data_AF-A0A944BK10-F1
#
_entry.id   AF-A0A944BK10-F1
#
_cell.length_a   1.000
_cell.length_b   1.000
_cell.length_c   1.000
_cell.angle_alpha   90.00
_cell.angle_beta   90.00
_cell.angle_gamma   90.00
#
_symmetry.space_group_name_H-M   'P 1'
#
loop_
_entity.id
_entity.type
_entity.pdbx_description
1 polymer ?
#
loop_
_entity_poly.entity_id
_entity_poly.type
_entity_poly.pdbx_seq_one_letter_code
_entity_poly.pdbx_strand_id
1 'polypeptide(L)'
;MQNTMLDSTVSNSLQLFQNAGFKVRVIMRCAEPWFVAKDVADCIEHSNATKMCELCRDKDKIVVDVEELKTNDLLVLGNRGMTCISEAGLYRIFAKCNLPKCEPFESWVFDEVLPIRTS
;
A
#
# COMPACT_ATOMS: atom_id res chain seq x y z
N MET A 1 -38.00 -12.70 -5.10
CA MET A 1 -36.94 -13.72 -4.92
C MET A 1 -36.07 -13.72 -6.16
N GLN A 2 -34.85 -13.20 -6.04
CA GLN A 2 -33.60 -13.74 -6.61
C GLN A 2 -32.49 -12.75 -6.27
N ASN A 3 -31.73 -13.09 -5.21
CA ASN A 3 -30.45 -12.46 -4.89
C ASN A 3 -29.49 -12.79 -6.03
N THR A 4 -29.14 -11.80 -6.85
CA THR A 4 -28.00 -11.93 -7.75
C THR A 4 -26.75 -11.68 -6.93
N MET A 5 -26.15 -12.81 -6.55
CA MET A 5 -24.79 -13.00 -6.06
C MET A 5 -23.86 -11.89 -6.55
N LEU A 6 -23.43 -11.02 -5.64
CA LEU A 6 -22.16 -10.30 -5.80
C LEU A 6 -21.10 -11.38 -5.90
N ASP A 7 -20.63 -11.65 -7.11
CA ASP A 7 -19.46 -12.46 -7.37
C ASP A 7 -18.31 -11.85 -6.56
N SER A 8 -18.04 -12.47 -5.42
CA SER A 8 -16.97 -12.12 -4.49
C SER A 8 -15.62 -12.60 -5.02
N THR A 9 -15.35 -12.39 -6.31
CA THR A 9 -14.00 -12.36 -6.84
C THR A 9 -13.40 -11.02 -6.44
N VAL A 10 -12.96 -10.94 -5.17
CA VAL A 10 -12.09 -9.87 -4.68
C VAL A 10 -10.81 -9.95 -5.50
N SER A 11 -10.81 -9.24 -6.62
CA SER A 11 -9.69 -9.13 -7.51
C SER A 11 -8.70 -8.22 -6.82
N ASN A 12 -7.70 -8.80 -6.13
CA ASN A 12 -6.60 -8.05 -5.52
C ASN A 12 -5.72 -7.51 -6.65
N SER A 13 -6.15 -6.41 -7.27
CA SER A 13 -5.42 -5.75 -8.34
C SER A 13 -4.32 -4.87 -7.75
N LEU A 14 -3.07 -5.17 -8.11
CA LEU A 14 -1.94 -4.29 -7.86
C LEU A 14 -2.00 -3.12 -8.85
N GLN A 15 -1.94 -1.90 -8.33
CA GLN A 15 -1.90 -0.66 -9.09
C GLN A 15 -0.60 0.07 -8.79
N LEU A 16 0.04 0.62 -9.81
CA LEU A 16 1.25 1.42 -9.68
C LEU A 16 0.91 2.90 -9.75
N PHE A 17 1.25 3.63 -8.69
CA PHE A 17 1.17 5.09 -8.64
C PHE A 17 2.59 5.64 -8.72
N GLN A 18 2.82 6.62 -9.60
CA GLN A 18 4.13 7.25 -9.73
C GLN A 18 4.01 8.70 -10.17
N ASN A 19 4.94 9.53 -9.71
CA ASN A 19 5.18 10.89 -10.20
C ASN A 19 6.70 11.10 -10.40
N ALA A 20 7.13 12.34 -10.59
CA ALA A 20 8.56 12.65 -10.80
C ALA A 20 9.48 12.30 -9.63
N GLY A 21 8.95 12.15 -8.40
CA GLY A 21 9.72 11.93 -7.17
C GLY A 21 9.36 10.67 -6.39
N PHE A 22 8.19 10.07 -6.61
CA PHE A 22 7.63 8.98 -5.83
C PHE A 22 7.10 7.87 -6.72
N LYS A 23 7.22 6.64 -6.25
CA LYS A 23 6.73 5.45 -6.92
C LYS A 23 6.26 4.45 -5.86
N VAL A 24 4.95 4.22 -5.78
CA VAL A 24 4.35 3.31 -4.81
C VAL A 24 3.36 2.36 -5.47
N ARG A 25 3.46 1.08 -5.15
CA ARG A 25 2.46 0.08 -5.52
C ARG A 25 1.40 -0.04 -4.42
N VAL A 26 0.14 -0.12 -4.84
CA VAL A 26 -1.04 -0.22 -3.97
C VAL A 26 -1.88 -1.41 -4.39
N ILE A 27 -2.35 -2.19 -3.43
CA ILE A 27 -3.26 -3.32 -3.62
C ILE A 27 -4.62 -2.93 -3.08
N MET A 28 -5.66 -3.07 -3.90
CA MET A 28 -7.03 -2.91 -3.44
C MET A 28 -7.53 -4.24 -2.86
N ARG A 29 -7.78 -4.28 -1.55
CA ARG A 29 -8.29 -5.46 -0.85
C ARG A 29 -9.50 -5.07 -0.01
N CYS A 30 -10.64 -5.74 -0.21
CA CYS A 30 -11.89 -5.43 0.48
C CYS A 30 -12.29 -3.94 0.39
N ALA A 31 -12.07 -3.32 -0.78
CA ALA A 31 -12.28 -1.88 -1.03
C ALA A 31 -11.39 -0.94 -0.19
N GLU A 32 -10.34 -1.45 0.47
CA GLU A 32 -9.34 -0.65 1.17
C GLU A 32 -7.99 -0.68 0.42
N PRO A 33 -7.27 0.46 0.36
CA PRO A 33 -5.93 0.52 -0.22
C PRO A 33 -4.86 -0.01 0.75
N TRP A 34 -3.99 -0.88 0.24
CA TRP A 34 -2.84 -1.43 0.95
C TRP A 34 -1.56 -1.08 0.21
N PHE A 35 -0.66 -0.37 0.89
CA PHE A 35 0.57 0.17 0.32
C PHE A 35 1.73 -0.79 0.53
N VAL A 36 2.53 -1.02 -0.52
CA VAL A 36 3.73 -1.84 -0.40
C VAL A 36 4.75 -1.15 0.51
N ALA A 37 5.10 -1.80 1.63
CA ALA A 37 5.95 -1.21 2.66
C ALA A 37 7.33 -0.81 2.15
N LYS A 38 7.89 -1.61 1.22
CA LYS A 38 9.20 -1.32 0.62
C LYS A 38 9.16 -0.01 -0.17
N ASP A 39 8.16 0.14 -1.03
CA ASP A 39 8.02 1.32 -1.87
C ASP A 39 7.76 2.58 -1.03
N VAL A 40 6.97 2.45 0.04
CA VAL A 40 6.76 3.53 1.03
C VAL A 40 8.08 3.93 1.67
N ALA A 41 8.88 2.96 2.13
CA ALA A 41 10.19 3.22 2.74
C ALA A 41 11.14 3.91 1.75
N ASP A 42 11.16 3.47 0.49
CA ASP A 42 11.97 4.09 -0.57
C ASP A 42 11.52 5.53 -0.85
N CYS A 43 10.20 5.80 -0.91
CA CYS A 43 9.66 7.14 -1.15
C CYS A 43 10.00 8.14 -0.05
N ILE A 44 10.05 7.70 1.21
CA ILE A 44 10.41 8.56 2.34
C ILE A 44 11.91 8.52 2.69
N GLU A 45 12.72 7.79 1.91
CA GLU A 45 14.16 7.56 2.13
C GLU A 45 14.49 6.89 3.48
N HIS A 46 13.60 6.01 3.95
CA HIS A 46 13.83 5.23 5.17
C HIS A 46 14.69 3.99 4.86
N SER A 47 15.87 3.92 5.48
CA SER A 47 16.89 2.90 5.19
C SER A 47 16.47 1.44 5.43
N ASN A 48 15.40 1.21 6.20
CA ASN A 48 14.92 -0.13 6.52
C ASN A 48 13.38 -0.19 6.59
N ALA A 49 12.75 -0.81 5.59
CA ALA A 49 11.30 -0.98 5.52
C ALA A 49 10.74 -1.83 6.68
N THR A 50 11.46 -2.85 7.15
CA THR A 50 11.03 -3.69 8.27
C THR A 50 10.94 -2.88 9.55
N LYS A 51 11.96 -2.06 9.84
CA LYS A 51 11.97 -1.17 11.02
C LYS A 51 10.88 -0.10 10.94
N MET A 52 10.60 0.41 9.73
CA MET A 52 9.47 1.31 9.51
C MET A 52 8.14 0.62 9.83
N CYS A 53 7.97 -0.65 9.44
CA CYS A 53 6.77 -1.43 9.73
C CYS A 53 6.56 -1.67 11.24
N GLU A 54 7.61 -1.69 12.07
CA GLU A 54 7.47 -1.80 13.53
C GLU A 54 6.70 -0.63 14.16
N LEU A 55 6.59 0.50 13.45
CA LEU A 55 5.78 1.64 13.88
C LEU A 55 4.27 1.37 13.78
N CYS A 56 3.89 0.40 12.94
CA CYS A 56 2.51 0.00 12.67
C CYS A 56 2.06 -1.13 13.60
N ARG A 57 0.76 -1.19 13.90
CA ARG A 57 0.18 -2.33 14.62
C ARG A 57 0.13 -3.56 13.72
N ASP A 58 0.08 -4.74 14.30
CA ASP A 58 0.04 -5.99 13.52
C ASP A 58 -1.18 -6.08 12.61
N LYS A 59 -2.33 -5.54 13.03
CA LYS A 59 -3.54 -5.46 12.20
C LYS A 59 -3.42 -4.49 11.01
N ASP A 60 -2.46 -3.56 11.05
CA ASP A 60 -2.24 -2.56 10.01
C ASP A 60 -1.21 -3.05 8.99
N LYS A 61 -0.76 -4.31 9.10
CA LYS A 61 0.25 -4.96 8.26
C LYS A 61 -0.28 -6.30 7.76
N ILE A 62 -0.02 -6.63 6.50
CA ILE A 62 -0.26 -7.96 5.93
C ILE A 62 0.92 -8.38 5.07
N VAL A 63 1.12 -9.67 4.92
CA VAL A 63 1.95 -10.22 3.85
C VAL A 63 1.00 -10.68 2.76
N VAL A 64 1.20 -10.19 1.53
CA VAL A 64 0.44 -10.63 0.37
C VAL A 64 1.36 -11.52 -0.47
N ASP A 65 0.92 -12.75 -0.72
CA ASP A 65 1.67 -13.68 -1.54
C ASP A 65 1.53 -13.36 -3.04
N VAL A 66 2.54 -13.75 -3.81
CA VAL A 66 2.60 -13.52 -5.26
C VAL A 66 1.43 -14.18 -5.97
N GLU A 67 0.99 -15.34 -5.47
CA GLU A 67 -0.14 -16.10 -6.02
C GLU A 67 -1.49 -15.41 -5.80
N GLU A 68 -1.60 -14.54 -4.79
CA GLU A 68 -2.81 -13.75 -4.53
C GLU A 68 -2.96 -12.56 -5.49
N LEU A 69 -1.88 -12.18 -6.19
CA LEU A 69 -1.84 -11.03 -7.09
C LEU A 69 -2.01 -11.48 -8.54
N LYS A 70 -3.19 -11.24 -9.12
CA LYS A 70 -3.43 -11.41 -10.56
C LYS A 70 -2.82 -10.24 -11.33
N THR A 71 -1.50 -10.27 -11.57
CA THR A 71 -0.80 -9.24 -12.35
C THR A 71 0.12 -9.89 -13.37
N ASN A 72 0.26 -9.27 -14.55
CA ASN A 72 1.24 -9.67 -15.56
C ASN A 72 2.66 -9.17 -15.24
N ASP A 73 2.82 -8.34 -14.19
CA ASP A 73 4.09 -7.74 -13.76
C ASP A 73 4.73 -8.54 -12.60
N LEU A 74 4.84 -9.86 -12.79
CA LEU A 74 5.46 -10.80 -11.85
C LEU A 74 6.99 -10.61 -11.70
N LEU A 75 7.59 -9.62 -12.36
CA LEU A 75 9.05 -9.50 -12.46
C LEU A 75 9.76 -8.97 -11.20
N VAL A 76 9.05 -8.63 -10.11
CA VAL A 76 9.70 -8.01 -8.93
C VAL A 76 9.19 -8.56 -7.59
N LEU A 77 8.69 -9.80 -7.56
CA LEU A 77 8.22 -10.42 -6.34
C LEU A 77 9.11 -11.62 -6.00
N GLY A 78 10.00 -11.44 -5.04
CA GLY A 78 10.76 -12.56 -4.50
C GLY A 78 9.83 -13.58 -3.84
N ASN A 79 10.29 -14.82 -3.67
CA ASN A 79 9.54 -15.96 -3.11
C ASN A 79 9.02 -15.79 -1.67
N ARG A 80 9.06 -14.58 -1.08
CA ARG A 80 8.70 -14.30 0.33
C ARG A 80 7.43 -13.43 0.47
N GLY A 81 6.70 -13.18 -0.63
CA GLY A 81 5.56 -12.28 -0.61
C GLY A 81 5.96 -10.81 -0.38
N MET A 82 4.97 -9.95 -0.17
CA MET A 82 5.15 -8.51 0.05
C MET A 82 4.49 -8.06 1.34
N THR A 83 5.25 -7.40 2.21
CA THR A 83 4.65 -6.67 3.33
C THR A 83 3.93 -5.44 2.79
N CYS A 84 2.65 -5.34 3.12
CA CYS A 84 1.79 -4.20 2.78
C CYS A 84 1.21 -3.58 4.06
N ILE A 85 0.94 -2.29 4.01
CA ILE A 85 0.50 -1.47 5.13
C ILE A 85 -0.84 -0.82 4.76
N SER A 86 -1.80 -0.82 5.67
CA SER A 86 -3.07 -0.14 5.46
C SER A 86 -2.92 1.39 5.53
N GLU A 87 -3.94 2.13 5.09
CA GLU A 87 -4.04 3.59 5.28
C GLU A 87 -3.79 4.00 6.74
N ALA A 88 -4.37 3.28 7.71
CA ALA A 88 -4.16 3.55 9.13
C ALA A 88 -2.70 3.35 9.58
N GLY A 89 -2.01 2.34 9.02
CA GLY A 89 -0.59 2.13 9.28
C GLY A 89 0.27 3.23 8.65
N LEU A 90 -0.08 3.69 7.44
CA LEU A 90 0.58 4.79 6.77
C LEU A 90 0.53 6.09 7.60
N TYR A 91 -0.64 6.41 8.16
CA TYR A 91 -0.79 7.56 9.06
C TYR A 91 0.06 7.44 10.33
N ARG A 92 0.24 6.22 10.87
CA ARG A 92 1.15 6.01 12.02
C ARG A 92 2.61 6.27 11.65
N ILE A 93 3.00 5.94 10.42
CA ILE A 93 4.35 6.20 9.92
C ILE A 93 4.54 7.71 9.80
N PHE A 94 3.64 8.42 9.13
CA PHE A 94 3.72 9.88 8.97
C PHE A 94 3.77 10.61 10.32
N ALA A 95 2.91 10.23 11.26
CA ALA A 95 2.89 10.82 12.61
C ALA A 95 4.19 10.65 13.40
N LYS A 96 5.05 9.69 13.03
CA LYS A 96 6.35 9.41 13.68
C LYS A 96 7.54 9.72 12.78
N CYS A 97 7.31 10.14 11.54
CA CYS A 97 8.36 10.34 10.58
C CYS A 97 8.97 11.72 10.73
N ASN A 98 10.31 11.77 10.81
CA ASN A 98 11.08 13.02 10.85
C ASN A 98 11.99 13.17 9.63
N LEU A 99 11.65 12.51 8.51
CA LEU A 99 12.41 12.56 7.27
C LEU A 99 11.86 13.65 6.35
N PRO A 100 12.71 14.37 5.60
CA PRO A 100 12.29 15.50 4.77
C PRO A 100 11.33 15.10 3.64
N LYS A 101 11.34 13.82 3.24
CA LYS A 101 10.46 13.27 2.21
C LYS A 101 9.09 12.84 2.71
N CYS A 102 8.86 12.81 4.03
CA CYS A 102 7.58 12.34 4.56
C CYS A 102 6.42 13.27 4.25
N GLU A 103 6.55 14.58 4.49
CA GLU A 103 5.47 15.54 4.22
C GLU A 103 5.12 15.63 2.71
N PRO A 104 6.09 15.73 1.77
CA PRO A 104 5.74 15.76 0.35
C PRO A 104 5.14 14.44 -0.16
N PHE A 105 5.59 13.30 0.37
CA PHE A 105 5.01 12.01 0.04
C PHE A 105 3.59 11.86 0.62
N GLU A 106 3.37 12.31 1.85
CA GLU A 106 2.06 12.33 2.50
C GLU A 106 1.06 13.15 1.68
N SER A 107 1.38 14.39 1.33
CA SER A 107 0.51 15.23 0.48
C SER A 107 0.17 14.53 -0.83
N TRP A 108 1.18 14.00 -1.52
CA TRP A 108 0.96 13.30 -2.78
C TRP A 108 0.06 12.07 -2.64
N VAL A 109 0.19 11.29 -1.55
CA VAL A 109 -0.68 10.15 -1.29
C VAL A 109 -2.12 10.60 -1.08
N PHE A 110 -2.35 11.67 -0.33
CA PHE A 110 -3.69 12.20 -0.08
C PHE A 110 -4.36 12.76 -1.33
N ASP A 111 -3.59 13.44 -2.17
CA ASP A 111 -4.12 14.13 -3.35
C ASP A 111 -4.37 13.17 -4.52
N GLU A 112 -3.45 12.21 -4.76
CA GLU A 112 -3.40 11.45 -6.00
C GLU A 112 -3.61 9.93 -5.83
N VAL A 113 -3.36 9.37 -4.64
CA VAL A 113 -3.32 7.91 -4.45
C VAL A 113 -4.53 7.39 -3.69
N LEU A 114 -4.92 8.07 -2.62
CA LEU A 114 -6.11 7.69 -1.87
C LEU A 114 -7.36 8.09 -2.66
N PRO A 115 -8.38 7.22 -2.71
CA PRO A 115 -9.63 7.56 -3.37
C PRO A 115 -10.25 8.77 -2.69
N ILE A 116 -10.61 9.78 -3.49
CA ILE A 116 -11.37 10.94 -3.00
C ILE A 116 -12.64 10.41 -2.34
N ARG A 117 -12.77 10.61 -1.03
CA ARG A 117 -14.00 10.26 -0.30
C ARG A 117 -15.06 11.30 -0.68
N THR A 118 -15.84 11.01 -1.73
CA THR A 118 -17.12 11.71 -1.94
C THR A 118 -18.01 11.40 -0.74
N SER A 119 -18.21 12.41 0.11
CA SER A 119 -19.16 12.43 1.23
C SER A 119 -20.60 12.52 0.77
#